data_AF-A0A937F0X3-F1
#
_entry.id   AF-A0A937F0X3-F1
#
_cell.length_a   1.000
_cell.length_b   1.000
_cell.length_c   1.000
_cell.angle_alpha   90.00
_cell.angle_beta   90.00
_cell.angle_gamma   90.00
#
_symmetry.space_group_name_H-M   'P 1'
#
loop_
_entity.id
_entity.type
_entity.pdbx_description
1 polymer ?
#
loop_
_entity_poly.entity_id
_entity_poly.type
_entity_poly.pdbx_seq_one_letter_code
_entity_poly.pdbx_strand_id
1 'polypeptide(L)'
;MNVDTLFQRLNHELTAKQIRPLNSAETLLLRGIWQYQTYSQIADEVGYSPGYLTNVVAPELLHRLSNLIGQRLTKKNCRILLEEYTTSQPRTKPQAQPFVTSVATNPKPAFPSGPLEIDSPFYIPRPPIETQVCDEICQPGALVRIKAPREMGKTSLLLRVLDHAQQQGYLTVYLNLEQLDQAICADLNRLLRSLCISITHQLQLEPNLDDYWDEEIGSKVSCTLYFRQHLLEQLKTPLVLVLDELNQIFEYPHVAKDVLPLLRSWYEESKRVPIWRNLRLIIAHSTEVYVPLKLNQSPFNVGLATQLMGFTATQVQQLAQRYNLNCDSEELTKQLMAIVGGHPALIHTALYHLSHNDQTLSQLLASASTPTGIYHHHLQRHWATLQQHPALLQAFHQILNASGSVDLEPNLAYPLNSMGLITYSGSEVIVSCGLYRHYFQAKLST
;
A
#
# COMPACT_ATOMS: atom_id res chain seq x y z
N MET A 1 -11.59 34.02 9.64
CA MET A 1 -13.03 34.40 9.66
C MET A 1 -13.58 34.14 11.06
N ASN A 2 -14.54 34.94 11.56
CA ASN A 2 -15.15 34.68 12.86
C ASN A 2 -16.04 33.41 12.76
N VAL A 3 -15.90 32.47 13.71
CA VAL A 3 -16.64 31.19 13.72
C VAL A 3 -18.15 31.41 13.68
N ASP A 4 -18.63 32.46 14.35
CA ASP A 4 -20.06 32.78 14.40
C ASP A 4 -20.57 33.28 13.03
N THR A 5 -19.75 34.03 12.29
CA THR A 5 -20.09 34.47 10.92
C THR A 5 -20.07 33.31 9.92
N LEU A 6 -19.24 32.29 10.14
CA LEU A 6 -19.22 31.07 9.32
C LEU A 6 -20.48 30.24 9.56
N PHE A 7 -20.90 30.06 10.81
CA PHE A 7 -22.10 29.30 11.14
C PHE A 7 -23.38 29.98 10.63
N GLN A 8 -23.45 31.31 10.67
CA GLN A 8 -24.56 32.05 10.05
C GLN A 8 -24.62 31.82 8.53
N ARG A 9 -23.49 31.85 7.83
CA ARG A 9 -23.43 31.55 6.39
C ARG A 9 -23.79 30.10 6.08
N LEU A 10 -23.30 29.13 6.85
CA LEU A 10 -23.65 27.72 6.66
C LEU A 10 -25.14 27.46 6.88
N ASN A 11 -25.74 28.04 7.92
CA ASN A 11 -27.19 27.92 8.15
C ASN A 11 -28.00 28.57 7.03
N HIS A 12 -27.54 29.70 6.48
CA HIS A 12 -28.17 30.33 5.33
C HIS A 12 -28.13 29.42 4.09
N GLU A 13 -26.97 28.85 3.76
CA GLU A 13 -26.79 27.93 2.61
C GLU A 13 -27.57 26.61 2.76
N LEU A 14 -27.60 26.04 3.97
CA LEU A 14 -28.41 24.86 4.26
C LEU A 14 -29.89 25.15 4.02
N THR A 15 -30.38 26.29 4.53
CA THR A 15 -31.78 26.71 4.34
C THR A 15 -32.09 27.00 2.86
N ALA A 16 -31.17 27.65 2.14
CA ALA A 16 -31.30 27.95 0.71
C ALA A 16 -31.42 26.68 -0.16
N LYS A 17 -30.78 25.58 0.25
CA LYS A 17 -30.89 24.26 -0.40
C LYS A 17 -32.00 23.36 0.17
N GLN A 18 -32.90 23.90 1.01
CA GLN A 18 -33.97 23.14 1.69
C GLN A 18 -33.45 22.00 2.59
N ILE A 19 -32.22 22.12 3.10
CA ILE A 19 -31.60 21.19 4.05
C ILE A 19 -31.83 21.73 5.47
N ARG A 20 -32.08 20.84 6.43
CA ARG A 20 -32.25 21.20 7.85
C ARG A 20 -31.05 22.01 8.37
N PRO A 21 -31.29 23.13 9.09
CA PRO A 21 -30.21 23.93 9.68
C PRO A 21 -29.54 23.21 10.85
N LEU A 22 -28.35 23.68 11.23
CA LEU A 22 -27.57 23.13 12.33
C LEU A 22 -28.36 23.22 13.65
N ASN A 23 -28.46 22.12 14.37
CA ASN A 23 -29.02 22.12 15.72
C ASN A 23 -27.97 22.52 16.78
N SER A 24 -28.36 22.61 18.05
CA SER A 24 -27.46 23.01 19.14
C SER A 24 -26.26 22.07 19.31
N ALA A 25 -26.47 20.75 19.26
CA ALA A 25 -25.40 19.76 19.39
C ALA A 25 -24.41 19.81 18.20
N GLU A 26 -24.91 20.00 16.98
CA GLU A 26 -24.10 20.12 15.76
C GLU A 26 -23.29 21.41 15.72
N THR A 27 -23.90 22.52 16.17
CA THR A 27 -23.22 23.82 16.26
C THR A 27 -22.07 23.76 17.26
N LEU A 28 -22.29 23.11 18.40
CA LEU A 28 -21.26 22.92 19.44
C LEU A 28 -20.17 21.95 18.98
N LEU A 29 -20.53 20.86 18.29
CA LEU A 29 -19.56 19.96 17.68
C LEU A 29 -18.64 20.70 16.69
N LEU A 30 -19.21 21.50 15.78
CA LEU A 30 -18.41 22.29 14.83
C LEU A 30 -17.54 23.34 15.53
N ARG A 31 -18.03 23.96 16.61
CA ARG A 31 -17.26 24.92 17.39
C ARG A 31 -16.06 24.26 18.06
N GLY A 32 -16.24 23.08 18.65
CA GLY A 32 -15.15 22.31 19.24
C GLY A 32 -14.15 21.78 18.21
N ILE A 33 -14.62 21.40 17.01
CA ILE A 33 -13.75 21.09 15.86
C ILE A 33 -12.91 22.33 15.48
N TRP A 34 -13.49 23.52 15.53
CA TRP A 34 -12.78 24.78 15.25
C TRP A 34 -11.68 25.12 16.26
N GLN A 35 -11.85 24.65 17.50
CA GLN A 35 -10.93 24.82 18.62
C GLN A 35 -9.96 23.64 18.79
N TYR A 36 -9.93 22.70 17.83
CA TYR A 36 -9.10 21.49 17.86
C TYR A 36 -9.33 20.54 19.05
N GLN A 37 -10.52 20.59 19.67
CA GLN A 37 -10.89 19.72 20.79
C GLN A 37 -11.17 18.28 20.34
N THR A 38 -10.96 17.29 21.22
CA THR A 38 -11.39 15.89 21.02
C THR A 38 -12.90 15.75 21.18
N TYR A 39 -13.51 14.68 20.66
CA TYR A 39 -14.96 14.47 20.87
C TYR A 39 -15.29 14.23 22.36
N SER A 40 -14.35 13.69 23.15
CA SER A 40 -14.50 13.59 24.60
C SER A 40 -14.51 14.96 25.27
N GLN A 41 -13.59 15.86 24.91
CA GLN A 41 -13.54 17.23 25.45
C GLN A 41 -14.81 18.03 25.11
N ILE A 42 -15.32 17.90 23.88
CA ILE A 42 -16.58 18.53 23.47
C ILE A 42 -17.79 17.95 24.23
N ALA A 43 -17.77 16.63 24.48
CA ALA A 43 -18.82 15.95 25.24
C ALA A 43 -18.87 16.43 26.69
N ASP A 44 -17.71 16.54 27.33
CA ASP A 44 -17.56 16.94 28.74
C ASP A 44 -17.95 18.41 28.98
N GLU A 45 -17.66 19.30 28.04
CA GLU A 45 -18.03 20.73 28.13
C GLU A 45 -19.53 21.00 27.99
N VAL A 46 -20.26 20.09 27.34
CA VAL A 46 -21.67 20.30 26.94
C VAL A 46 -22.65 19.35 27.67
N GLY A 47 -22.13 18.32 28.35
CA GLY A 47 -22.95 17.36 29.10
C GLY A 47 -23.57 16.26 28.21
N TYR A 48 -22.98 15.97 27.05
CA TYR A 48 -23.35 14.81 26.23
C TYR A 48 -22.42 13.62 26.51
N SER A 49 -22.84 12.39 26.16
CA SER A 49 -21.92 11.26 26.22
C SER A 49 -20.93 11.30 25.03
N PRO A 50 -19.64 10.98 25.22
CA PRO A 50 -18.66 10.93 24.13
C PRO A 50 -19.08 9.99 22.99
N GLY A 51 -19.77 8.89 23.33
CA GLY A 51 -20.30 7.93 22.36
C GLY A 51 -21.43 8.51 21.50
N TYR A 52 -22.31 9.34 22.06
CA TYR A 52 -23.38 10.00 21.29
C TYR A 52 -22.82 10.99 20.27
N LEU A 53 -21.84 11.82 20.67
CA LEU A 53 -21.20 12.76 19.74
C LEU A 53 -20.40 12.04 18.64
N THR A 54 -19.66 11.00 18.99
CA THR A 54 -18.77 10.30 18.05
C THR A 54 -19.53 9.42 17.06
N ASN A 55 -20.57 8.73 17.52
CA ASN A 55 -21.23 7.69 16.73
C ASN A 55 -22.54 8.17 16.07
N VAL A 56 -23.14 9.25 16.56
CA VAL A 56 -24.44 9.73 16.06
C VAL A 56 -24.31 11.11 15.43
N VAL A 57 -23.87 12.11 16.21
CA VAL A 57 -23.90 13.52 15.78
C VAL A 57 -22.83 13.81 14.72
N ALA A 58 -21.58 13.38 14.94
CA ALA A 58 -20.49 13.70 14.04
C ALA A 58 -20.59 13.06 12.64
N PRO A 59 -20.93 11.76 12.49
CA PRO A 59 -21.03 11.13 11.17
C PRO A 59 -22.15 11.72 10.33
N GLU A 60 -23.34 11.93 10.92
CA GLU A 60 -24.49 12.51 10.21
C GLU A 60 -24.19 13.94 9.75
N LEU A 61 -23.61 14.76 10.63
CA LEU A 61 -23.27 16.14 10.32
C LEU A 61 -22.21 16.26 9.22
N LEU A 62 -21.11 15.51 9.35
CA LEU A 62 -20.02 15.55 8.37
C LEU A 62 -20.48 15.04 7.01
N HIS A 63 -21.31 14.01 6.96
CA HIS A 63 -21.90 13.52 5.72
C HIS A 63 -22.79 14.59 5.06
N ARG A 64 -23.68 15.22 5.84
CA ARG A 64 -24.58 16.26 5.35
C ARG A 64 -23.83 17.49 4.81
N LEU A 65 -22.80 17.93 5.52
CA LEU A 65 -21.96 19.03 5.06
C LEU A 65 -21.08 18.62 3.86
N SER A 66 -20.65 17.37 3.77
CA SER A 66 -19.90 16.86 2.61
C SER A 66 -20.73 16.97 1.34
N ASN A 67 -22.02 16.64 1.43
CA ASN A 67 -22.98 16.78 0.34
C ASN A 67 -23.26 18.26 0.00
N LEU A 68 -23.22 19.15 1.00
CA LEU A 68 -23.42 20.59 0.77
C LEU A 68 -22.30 21.18 -0.09
N ILE A 69 -21.05 20.83 0.23
CA ILE A 69 -19.85 21.39 -0.40
C ILE A 69 -19.35 20.57 -1.61
N GLY A 70 -19.83 19.33 -1.79
CA GLY A 70 -19.41 18.43 -2.85
C GLY A 70 -18.03 17.79 -2.66
N GLN A 71 -17.50 17.80 -1.43
CA GLN A 71 -16.20 17.25 -1.05
C GLN A 71 -16.30 16.53 0.31
N ARG A 72 -15.50 15.48 0.50
CA ARG A 72 -15.55 14.67 1.73
C ARG A 72 -14.97 15.43 2.94
N LEU A 73 -15.83 15.72 3.91
CA LEU A 73 -15.45 16.29 5.21
C LEU A 73 -15.10 15.20 6.22
N THR A 74 -14.01 15.44 6.93
CA THR A 74 -13.51 14.71 8.09
C THR A 74 -13.18 15.74 9.16
N LYS A 75 -13.07 15.34 10.42
CA LYS A 75 -12.67 16.26 11.51
C LYS A 75 -11.39 17.05 11.19
N LYS A 76 -10.42 16.43 10.50
CA LYS A 76 -9.12 17.03 10.19
C LYS A 76 -9.17 18.09 9.09
N ASN A 77 -10.03 17.92 8.09
CA ASN A 77 -10.13 18.85 6.96
C ASN A 77 -11.35 19.79 7.05
N CYS A 78 -12.24 19.56 8.02
CA CYS A 78 -13.52 20.26 8.13
C CYS A 78 -13.38 21.78 8.19
N ARG A 79 -12.40 22.28 8.95
CA ARG A 79 -12.13 23.71 9.07
C ARG A 79 -11.73 24.34 7.74
N ILE A 80 -10.70 23.77 7.08
CA ILE A 80 -10.13 24.32 5.85
C ILE A 80 -11.18 24.34 4.73
N LEU A 81 -11.85 23.21 4.51
CA LEU A 81 -12.82 23.06 3.42
C LEU A 81 -14.07 23.93 3.62
N LEU A 82 -14.55 24.10 4.86
CA LEU A 82 -15.68 25.00 5.14
C LEU A 82 -15.28 26.48 5.06
N GLU A 83 -14.05 26.85 5.45
CA GLU A 83 -13.53 28.21 5.26
C GLU A 83 -13.41 28.55 3.76
N GLU A 84 -12.87 27.65 2.95
CA GLU A 84 -12.78 27.81 1.49
C GLU A 84 -14.16 27.91 0.84
N TYR A 85 -15.09 27.05 1.24
CA TYR A 85 -16.45 27.05 0.72
C TYR A 85 -17.21 28.34 1.03
N THR A 86 -17.12 28.83 2.26
CA THR A 86 -17.85 30.04 2.72
C THR A 86 -17.18 31.36 2.33
N THR A 87 -15.93 31.31 1.84
CA THR A 87 -15.19 32.46 1.32
C THR A 87 -15.31 32.59 -0.21
N SER A 88 -15.63 31.50 -0.90
CA SER A 88 -15.80 31.47 -2.35
C SER A 88 -17.20 31.98 -2.77
N GLN A 89 -17.25 33.08 -3.53
CA GLN A 89 -18.51 33.56 -4.13
C GLN A 89 -19.14 32.51 -5.08
N PRO A 90 -20.48 32.49 -5.21
CA PRO A 90 -21.17 31.45 -5.98
C PRO A 90 -20.84 31.55 -7.47
N ARG A 91 -20.08 30.59 -8.00
CA ARG A 91 -19.96 30.39 -9.44
C ARG A 91 -21.21 29.67 -9.94
N THR A 92 -22.04 30.39 -10.69
CA THR A 92 -23.10 29.84 -11.54
C THR A 92 -22.54 28.75 -12.46
N LYS A 93 -23.22 27.60 -12.48
CA LYS A 93 -22.89 26.41 -13.30
C LYS A 93 -22.68 26.78 -14.78
N PRO A 94 -21.56 26.41 -15.43
CA PRO A 94 -21.51 26.37 -16.88
C PRO A 94 -22.19 25.10 -17.39
N GLN A 95 -23.10 25.30 -18.33
CA GLN A 95 -23.69 24.25 -19.17
C GLN A 95 -22.59 23.48 -19.91
N ALA A 96 -22.84 22.19 -20.13
CA ALA A 96 -22.01 21.30 -20.91
C ALA A 96 -21.76 21.86 -22.32
N GLN A 97 -20.49 22.06 -22.65
CA GLN A 97 -19.99 22.12 -24.03
C GLN A 97 -18.83 21.12 -24.15
N PRO A 98 -18.61 20.54 -25.35
CA PRO A 98 -17.73 19.41 -25.52
C PRO A 98 -16.30 19.86 -25.20
N PHE A 99 -15.62 19.11 -24.32
CA PHE A 99 -14.21 19.31 -24.05
C PHE A 99 -13.42 19.09 -25.35
N VAL A 100 -13.07 20.20 -25.99
CA VAL A 100 -11.91 20.26 -26.86
C VAL A 100 -10.71 19.93 -25.99
N THR A 101 -9.99 18.89 -26.37
CA THR A 101 -8.78 18.37 -25.73
C THR A 101 -7.78 19.51 -25.53
N SER A 102 -7.77 20.10 -24.34
CA SER A 102 -6.81 21.14 -23.99
C SER A 102 -5.48 20.48 -23.66
N VAL A 103 -4.48 20.82 -24.48
CA VAL A 103 -3.03 20.62 -24.32
C VAL A 103 -2.62 20.33 -22.87
N ALA A 104 -1.98 19.17 -22.69
CA ALA A 104 -1.37 18.74 -21.43
C ALA A 104 -0.36 19.79 -20.95
N THR A 105 -0.77 20.58 -19.96
CA THR A 105 0.21 21.18 -19.05
C THR A 105 0.57 20.07 -18.08
N ASN A 106 1.75 19.46 -18.26
CA ASN A 106 2.23 18.41 -17.35
C ASN A 106 2.25 18.99 -15.92
N PRO A 107 1.36 18.59 -15.01
CA PRO A 107 1.48 19.00 -13.62
C PRO A 107 2.82 18.48 -13.10
N LYS A 108 3.51 19.28 -12.28
CA LYS A 108 4.75 18.84 -11.63
C LYS A 108 4.51 17.49 -10.95
N PRO A 109 5.45 16.53 -11.05
CA PRO A 109 5.27 15.22 -10.42
C PRO A 109 5.01 15.39 -8.93
N ALA A 110 4.07 14.62 -8.37
CA ALA A 110 3.93 14.51 -6.93
C ALA A 110 5.16 13.81 -6.32
N PHE A 111 5.43 14.05 -5.04
CA PHE A 111 6.50 13.36 -4.35
C PHE A 111 6.27 11.83 -4.39
N PRO A 112 7.27 11.01 -4.77
CA PRO A 112 7.08 9.57 -4.98
C PRO A 112 7.07 8.80 -3.65
N SER A 113 6.11 9.11 -2.79
CA SER A 113 5.86 8.41 -1.53
C SER A 113 4.63 7.52 -1.64
N GLY A 114 4.85 6.23 -1.92
CA GLY A 114 3.79 5.22 -1.91
C GLY A 114 3.44 4.67 -3.29
N PRO A 115 2.33 3.92 -3.40
CA PRO A 115 1.91 3.31 -4.65
C PRO A 115 1.49 4.38 -5.67
N LEU A 116 1.75 4.07 -6.95
CA LEU A 116 1.35 4.93 -8.06
C LEU A 116 -0.12 4.68 -8.41
N GLU A 117 -0.87 5.77 -8.62
CA GLU A 117 -2.23 5.76 -9.14
C GLU A 117 -2.35 4.98 -10.45
N ILE A 118 -3.56 4.53 -10.76
CA ILE A 118 -3.83 3.63 -11.89
C ILE A 118 -3.42 4.25 -13.24
N ASP A 119 -3.76 5.52 -13.42
CA ASP A 119 -3.53 6.37 -14.58
C ASP A 119 -2.24 7.20 -14.49
N SER A 120 -1.42 6.95 -13.46
CA SER A 120 -0.19 7.70 -13.25
C SER A 120 0.73 7.59 -14.48
N PRO A 121 1.13 8.72 -15.10
CA PRO A 121 2.06 8.68 -16.23
C PRO A 121 3.43 8.20 -15.78
N PHE A 122 3.74 8.12 -14.49
CA PHE A 122 5.05 7.69 -14.00
C PHE A 122 5.19 6.17 -13.83
N TYR A 123 4.13 5.38 -14.08
CA TYR A 123 4.23 3.93 -14.00
C TYR A 123 4.96 3.33 -15.20
N ILE A 124 6.06 2.62 -14.95
CA ILE A 124 6.78 1.86 -15.98
C ILE A 124 6.29 0.41 -16.01
N PRO A 125 5.70 -0.05 -17.14
CA PRO A 125 5.34 -1.46 -17.34
C PRO A 125 6.56 -2.39 -17.28
N ARG A 126 6.36 -3.60 -16.77
CA ARG A 126 7.39 -4.63 -16.57
C ARG A 126 7.03 -5.94 -17.27
N PRO A 127 6.81 -5.93 -18.60
CA PRO A 127 6.47 -7.14 -19.31
C PRO A 127 7.54 -8.23 -19.10
N PRO A 128 7.13 -9.51 -18.98
CA PRO A 128 5.77 -10.01 -19.17
C PRO A 128 4.94 -10.06 -17.87
N ILE A 129 5.40 -9.47 -16.77
CA ILE A 129 4.83 -9.69 -15.43
C ILE A 129 3.36 -9.30 -15.33
N GLU A 130 2.99 -8.09 -15.78
CA GLU A 130 1.60 -7.63 -15.73
C GLU A 130 0.67 -8.58 -16.48
N THR A 131 1.05 -8.94 -17.72
CA THR A 131 0.27 -9.82 -18.58
C THR A 131 0.11 -11.19 -17.95
N GLN A 132 1.19 -11.79 -17.45
CA GLN A 132 1.13 -13.10 -16.79
C GLN A 132 0.20 -13.10 -15.57
N VAL A 133 0.26 -12.05 -14.75
CA VAL A 133 -0.59 -11.95 -13.57
C VAL A 133 -2.06 -11.75 -13.97
N CYS A 134 -2.34 -10.87 -14.93
CA CYS A 134 -3.69 -10.63 -15.44
C CYS A 134 -4.30 -11.89 -16.09
N ASP A 135 -3.52 -12.63 -16.88
CA ASP A 135 -3.95 -13.87 -17.53
C ASP A 135 -4.23 -14.97 -16.49
N GLU A 136 -3.39 -15.08 -15.46
CA GLU A 136 -3.55 -16.08 -14.41
C GLU A 136 -4.81 -15.83 -13.58
N ILE A 137 -5.13 -14.58 -13.21
CA ILE A 137 -6.34 -14.30 -12.41
C ILE A 137 -7.64 -14.58 -13.17
N CYS A 138 -7.60 -14.69 -14.50
CA CYS A 138 -8.73 -15.15 -15.29
C CYS A 138 -8.98 -16.66 -15.12
N GLN A 139 -8.02 -17.44 -14.62
CA GLN A 139 -8.15 -18.88 -14.47
C GLN A 139 -9.00 -19.28 -13.25
N PRO A 140 -9.90 -20.27 -13.36
CA PRO A 140 -10.68 -20.79 -12.23
C PRO A 140 -9.82 -21.20 -11.02
N GLY A 141 -10.09 -20.59 -9.87
CA GLY A 141 -9.37 -20.90 -8.63
C GLY A 141 -7.92 -20.42 -8.60
N ALA A 142 -7.56 -19.38 -9.37
CA ALA A 142 -6.19 -18.90 -9.48
C ALA A 142 -5.56 -18.52 -8.13
N LEU A 143 -4.24 -18.70 -8.05
CA LEU A 143 -3.40 -18.18 -6.99
C LEU A 143 -2.17 -17.53 -7.61
N VAL A 144 -2.00 -16.24 -7.36
CA VAL A 144 -0.83 -15.46 -7.75
C VAL A 144 -0.05 -15.05 -6.51
N ARG A 145 1.27 -15.17 -6.58
CA ARG A 145 2.18 -14.72 -5.53
C ARG A 145 3.14 -13.67 -6.07
N ILE A 146 3.07 -12.47 -5.54
CA ILE A 146 3.95 -11.36 -5.89
C ILE A 146 4.94 -11.15 -4.75
N LYS A 147 6.22 -11.36 -5.01
CA LYS A 147 7.30 -11.19 -4.02
C LYS A 147 8.35 -10.22 -4.51
N ALA A 148 8.84 -9.37 -3.61
CA ALA A 148 10.00 -8.51 -3.82
C ALA A 148 10.33 -7.79 -2.51
N PRO A 149 11.54 -7.21 -2.37
CA PRO A 149 11.83 -6.27 -1.29
C PRO A 149 10.80 -5.13 -1.21
N ARG A 150 10.81 -4.37 -0.11
CA ARG A 150 9.98 -3.16 0.01
C ARG A 150 10.33 -2.19 -1.12
N GLU A 151 9.39 -1.29 -1.44
CA GLU A 151 9.65 -0.18 -2.38
C GLU A 151 9.96 -0.60 -3.84
N MET A 152 9.73 -1.87 -4.18
CA MET A 152 9.86 -2.40 -5.55
C MET A 152 8.61 -2.22 -6.41
N GLY A 153 7.52 -1.66 -5.89
CA GLY A 153 6.28 -1.39 -6.64
C GLY A 153 5.26 -2.54 -6.67
N LYS A 154 5.28 -3.43 -5.66
CA LYS A 154 4.28 -4.52 -5.50
C LYS A 154 2.85 -3.97 -5.48
N THR A 155 2.57 -3.00 -4.60
CA THR A 155 1.25 -2.39 -4.48
C THR A 155 0.81 -1.66 -5.74
N SER A 156 1.73 -0.97 -6.45
CA SER A 156 1.42 -0.35 -7.75
C SER A 156 1.00 -1.38 -8.81
N LEU A 157 1.59 -2.59 -8.80
CA LEU A 157 1.16 -3.68 -9.67
C LEU A 157 -0.21 -4.22 -9.24
N LEU A 158 -0.44 -4.42 -7.94
CA LEU A 158 -1.73 -4.90 -7.42
C LEU A 158 -2.90 -4.00 -7.85
N LEU A 159 -2.75 -2.68 -7.76
CA LEU A 159 -3.78 -1.73 -8.18
C LEU A 159 -4.18 -1.91 -9.65
N ARG A 160 -3.21 -2.21 -10.53
CA ARG A 160 -3.45 -2.47 -11.96
C ARG A 160 -4.14 -3.80 -12.22
N VAL A 161 -3.75 -4.83 -11.47
CA VAL A 161 -4.37 -6.16 -11.58
C VAL A 161 -5.82 -6.11 -11.07
N LEU A 162 -6.08 -5.34 -10.02
CA LEU A 162 -7.43 -5.10 -9.50
C LEU A 162 -8.30 -4.32 -10.50
N ASP A 163 -7.78 -3.25 -11.10
CA ASP A 163 -8.46 -2.50 -12.16
C ASP A 163 -8.79 -3.41 -13.36
N HIS A 164 -7.84 -4.24 -13.79
CA HIS A 164 -8.08 -5.24 -14.82
C HIS A 164 -9.17 -6.24 -14.43
N ALA A 165 -9.14 -6.77 -13.20
CA ALA A 165 -10.17 -7.70 -12.70
C ALA A 165 -11.57 -7.06 -12.70
N GLN A 166 -11.68 -5.79 -12.31
CA GLN A 166 -12.94 -5.04 -12.36
C GLN A 166 -13.44 -4.87 -13.79
N GLN A 167 -12.55 -4.61 -14.75
CA GLN A 167 -12.90 -4.56 -16.17
C GLN A 167 -13.38 -5.91 -16.73
N GLN A 168 -12.93 -7.03 -16.16
CA GLN A 168 -13.45 -8.38 -16.45
C GLN A 168 -14.79 -8.68 -15.73
N GLY A 169 -15.33 -7.73 -14.95
CA GLY A 169 -16.57 -7.90 -14.19
C GLY A 169 -16.42 -8.71 -12.91
N TYR A 170 -15.20 -8.91 -12.41
CA TYR A 170 -14.95 -9.62 -11.16
C TYR A 170 -15.16 -8.70 -9.96
N LEU A 171 -15.63 -9.28 -8.85
CA LEU A 171 -15.61 -8.63 -7.57
C LEU A 171 -14.17 -8.56 -7.07
N THR A 172 -13.81 -7.47 -6.40
CA THR A 172 -12.45 -7.24 -5.92
C THR A 172 -12.47 -6.84 -4.46
N VAL A 173 -11.58 -7.45 -3.68
CA VAL A 173 -11.34 -7.10 -2.28
C VAL A 173 -9.85 -6.93 -2.07
N TYR A 174 -9.45 -5.80 -1.49
CA TYR A 174 -8.06 -5.49 -1.20
C TYR A 174 -7.88 -5.34 0.31
N LEU A 175 -7.08 -6.22 0.90
CA LEU A 175 -6.73 -6.17 2.31
C LEU A 175 -5.22 -5.92 2.43
N ASN A 176 -4.86 -4.80 3.04
CA ASN A 176 -3.48 -4.54 3.45
C ASN A 176 -3.33 -4.92 4.93
N LEU A 177 -2.54 -5.97 5.21
CA LEU A 177 -2.37 -6.47 6.57
C LEU A 177 -1.57 -5.53 7.48
N GLU A 178 -0.86 -4.53 6.93
CA GLU A 178 -0.20 -3.48 7.71
C GLU A 178 -1.19 -2.57 8.44
N GLN A 179 -2.45 -2.53 7.99
CA GLN A 179 -3.52 -1.75 8.62
C GLN A 179 -4.15 -2.45 9.83
N LEU A 180 -3.84 -3.73 10.05
CA LEU A 180 -4.37 -4.48 11.18
C LEU A 180 -3.53 -4.23 12.44
N ASP A 181 -4.21 -4.11 13.57
CA ASP A 181 -3.53 -4.01 14.86
C ASP A 181 -2.67 -5.26 15.10
N GLN A 182 -1.50 -5.07 15.71
CA GLN A 182 -0.61 -6.18 16.09
C GLN A 182 -1.32 -7.23 16.95
N ALA A 183 -2.23 -6.80 17.84
CA ALA A 183 -3.02 -7.70 18.69
C ALA A 183 -4.00 -8.58 17.89
N ILE A 184 -4.42 -8.15 16.69
CA ILE A 184 -5.22 -8.95 15.76
C ILE A 184 -4.30 -9.92 15.01
N CYS A 185 -3.17 -9.43 14.47
CA CYS A 185 -2.21 -10.26 13.75
C CYS A 185 -1.58 -11.37 14.62
N ALA A 186 -1.45 -11.14 15.92
CA ALA A 186 -0.88 -12.09 16.88
C ALA A 186 -1.81 -13.24 17.28
N ASP A 187 -3.11 -13.18 16.94
CA ASP A 187 -4.10 -14.18 17.34
C ASP A 187 -4.81 -14.75 16.10
N LEU A 188 -4.69 -16.05 15.87
CA LEU A 188 -5.24 -16.71 14.70
C LEU A 188 -6.76 -16.52 14.58
N ASN A 189 -7.50 -16.65 15.68
CA ASN A 189 -8.95 -16.56 15.67
C ASN A 189 -9.41 -15.14 15.35
N ARG A 190 -8.82 -14.13 16.01
CA ARG A 190 -9.11 -12.71 15.77
C ARG A 190 -8.74 -12.31 14.35
N LEU A 191 -7.58 -12.76 13.85
CA LEU A 191 -7.16 -12.49 12.48
C LEU A 191 -8.18 -13.04 11.47
N LEU A 192 -8.53 -14.33 11.57
CA LEU A 192 -9.45 -14.95 10.60
C LEU A 192 -10.85 -14.31 10.66
N ARG A 193 -11.38 -13.99 11.85
CA ARG A 193 -12.65 -13.24 12.00
C ARG A 193 -12.55 -11.85 11.38
N SER A 194 -11.47 -11.11 11.67
CA SER A 194 -11.24 -9.77 11.13
C SER A 194 -11.14 -9.77 9.60
N LEU A 195 -10.50 -10.78 9.02
CA LEU A 195 -10.46 -10.95 7.56
C LEU A 195 -11.87 -11.17 7.00
N CYS A 196 -12.65 -12.11 7.55
CA CYS A 196 -14.02 -12.37 7.12
C CYS A 196 -14.92 -11.13 7.18
N ILE A 197 -14.84 -10.35 8.28
CA ILE A 197 -15.57 -9.09 8.46
C ILE A 197 -15.14 -8.06 7.41
N SER A 198 -13.84 -7.87 7.22
CA SER A 198 -13.31 -6.88 6.29
C SER A 198 -13.72 -7.19 4.85
N ILE A 199 -13.70 -8.48 4.47
CA ILE A 199 -14.10 -8.94 3.13
C ILE A 199 -15.59 -8.72 2.92
N THR A 200 -16.44 -9.12 3.87
CA THR A 200 -17.89 -8.93 3.72
C THR A 200 -18.29 -7.47 3.65
N HIS A 201 -17.70 -6.60 4.47
CA HIS A 201 -17.95 -5.17 4.38
C HIS A 201 -17.51 -4.56 3.04
N GLN A 202 -16.35 -4.93 2.49
CA GLN A 202 -15.93 -4.44 1.17
C GLN A 202 -16.84 -4.94 0.04
N LEU A 203 -17.42 -6.13 0.19
CA LEU A 203 -18.42 -6.68 -0.73
C LEU A 203 -19.83 -6.16 -0.49
N GLN A 204 -20.03 -5.26 0.48
CA GLN A 204 -21.34 -4.73 0.88
C GLN A 204 -22.33 -5.83 1.29
N LEU A 205 -21.82 -6.89 1.93
CA LEU A 205 -22.60 -7.97 2.51
C LEU A 205 -22.66 -7.81 4.04
N GLU A 206 -23.76 -8.28 4.64
CA GLU A 206 -23.89 -8.36 6.10
C GLU A 206 -22.96 -9.47 6.64
N PRO A 207 -22.08 -9.17 7.61
CA PRO A 207 -21.23 -10.18 8.23
C PRO A 207 -22.06 -11.07 9.16
N ASN A 208 -22.15 -12.36 8.85
CA ASN A 208 -22.82 -13.33 9.71
C ASN A 208 -21.82 -14.33 10.30
N LEU A 209 -20.92 -13.87 11.17
CA LEU A 209 -19.91 -14.78 11.74
C LEU A 209 -20.50 -15.70 12.81
N ASP A 210 -21.46 -15.23 13.61
CA ASP A 210 -21.93 -15.97 14.78
C ASP A 210 -22.62 -17.30 14.40
N ASP A 211 -23.26 -17.36 13.22
CA ASP A 211 -23.87 -18.60 12.71
C ASP A 211 -22.86 -19.60 12.10
N TYR A 212 -21.65 -19.15 11.77
CA TYR A 212 -20.64 -19.94 11.04
C TYR A 212 -19.34 -20.13 11.81
N TRP A 213 -19.26 -19.60 13.03
CA TRP A 213 -18.05 -19.64 13.83
C TRP A 213 -18.25 -20.47 15.09
N ASP A 214 -17.52 -21.56 15.15
CA ASP A 214 -17.61 -22.55 16.22
C ASP A 214 -16.19 -22.85 16.71
N GLU A 215 -15.96 -22.59 18.00
CA GLU A 215 -14.66 -22.78 18.63
C GLU A 215 -14.28 -24.26 18.76
N GLU A 216 -15.25 -25.18 18.80
CA GLU A 216 -15.00 -26.62 18.96
C GLU A 216 -14.40 -27.24 17.70
N ILE A 217 -14.83 -26.80 16.50
CA ILE A 217 -14.28 -27.27 15.21
C ILE A 217 -13.01 -26.52 14.79
N GLY A 218 -12.75 -25.38 15.43
CA GLY A 218 -11.56 -24.56 15.24
C GLY A 218 -11.67 -23.51 14.12
N SER A 219 -10.99 -22.39 14.33
CA SER A 219 -11.10 -21.16 13.52
C SER A 219 -10.78 -21.34 12.04
N LYS A 220 -9.87 -22.25 11.66
CA LYS A 220 -9.56 -22.56 10.25
C LYS A 220 -10.75 -23.19 9.51
N VAL A 221 -11.44 -24.11 10.19
CA VAL A 221 -12.60 -24.80 9.63
C VAL A 221 -13.77 -23.83 9.54
N SER A 222 -14.04 -23.08 10.62
CA SER A 222 -15.06 -22.02 10.62
C SER A 222 -14.84 -20.99 9.52
N CYS A 223 -13.61 -20.50 9.35
CA CYS A 223 -13.27 -19.57 8.27
C CYS A 223 -13.55 -20.17 6.89
N THR A 224 -13.17 -21.43 6.67
CA THR A 224 -13.43 -22.14 5.42
C THR A 224 -14.92 -22.31 5.15
N LEU A 225 -15.71 -22.65 6.17
CA LEU A 225 -17.18 -22.78 6.06
C LEU A 225 -17.82 -21.43 5.77
N TYR A 226 -17.41 -20.36 6.46
CA TYR A 226 -17.88 -19.02 6.21
C TYR A 226 -17.62 -18.58 4.77
N PHE A 227 -16.39 -18.76 4.27
CA PHE A 227 -16.06 -18.47 2.87
C PHE A 227 -16.92 -19.27 1.91
N ARG A 228 -17.10 -20.57 2.17
CA ARG A 228 -17.85 -21.44 1.26
C ARG A 228 -19.35 -21.12 1.26
N GLN A 229 -19.98 -21.14 2.43
CA GLN A 229 -21.44 -21.19 2.60
C GLN A 229 -22.06 -19.81 2.77
N HIS A 230 -21.35 -18.85 3.38
CA HIS A 230 -21.85 -17.48 3.49
C HIS A 230 -21.36 -16.63 2.34
N LEU A 231 -20.04 -16.56 2.12
CA LEU A 231 -19.45 -15.64 1.16
C LEU A 231 -19.72 -16.08 -0.29
N LEU A 232 -19.13 -17.19 -0.73
CA LEU A 232 -19.08 -17.58 -2.14
C LEU A 232 -20.44 -18.03 -2.70
N GLU A 233 -21.35 -18.56 -1.87
CA GLU A 233 -22.72 -18.93 -2.30
C GLU A 233 -23.56 -17.70 -2.70
N GLN A 234 -23.28 -16.53 -2.12
CA GLN A 234 -23.98 -15.28 -2.45
C GLN A 234 -23.42 -14.61 -3.72
N LEU A 235 -22.21 -14.98 -4.16
CA LEU A 235 -21.55 -14.32 -5.29
C LEU A 235 -21.92 -14.99 -6.61
N LYS A 236 -22.44 -14.18 -7.54
CA LYS A 236 -22.75 -14.60 -8.92
C LYS A 236 -21.56 -14.47 -9.86
N THR A 237 -20.54 -13.72 -9.45
CA THR A 237 -19.33 -13.45 -10.22
C THR A 237 -18.09 -13.83 -9.40
N PRO A 238 -16.96 -14.17 -10.05
CA PRO A 238 -15.73 -14.48 -9.33
C PRO A 238 -15.24 -13.32 -8.46
N LEU A 239 -14.63 -13.67 -7.34
CA LEU A 239 -13.99 -12.76 -6.38
C LEU A 239 -12.47 -12.85 -6.52
N VAL A 240 -11.82 -11.72 -6.75
CA VAL A 240 -10.38 -11.54 -6.58
C VAL A 240 -10.11 -10.95 -5.19
N LEU A 241 -9.51 -11.77 -4.32
CA LEU A 241 -9.07 -11.36 -3.00
C LEU A 241 -7.55 -11.13 -2.99
N VAL A 242 -7.15 -9.90 -2.75
CA VAL A 242 -5.76 -9.48 -2.56
C VAL A 242 -5.44 -9.42 -1.07
N LEU A 243 -4.38 -10.11 -0.67
CA LEU A 243 -3.73 -9.99 0.63
C LEU A 243 -2.36 -9.32 0.42
N ASP A 244 -2.31 -8.01 0.64
CA ASP A 244 -1.08 -7.21 0.54
C ASP A 244 -0.36 -7.13 1.89
N GLU A 245 0.96 -6.98 1.85
CA GLU A 245 1.83 -7.03 3.03
C GLU A 245 1.62 -8.28 3.91
N LEU A 246 1.44 -9.46 3.30
CA LEU A 246 1.29 -10.71 4.05
C LEU A 246 2.51 -11.01 4.95
N ASN A 247 3.65 -10.37 4.73
CA ASN A 247 4.79 -10.40 5.66
C ASN A 247 4.46 -9.93 7.09
N GLN A 248 3.39 -9.17 7.32
CA GLN A 248 3.01 -8.76 8.68
C GLN A 248 2.64 -9.97 9.57
N ILE A 249 2.08 -11.04 9.01
CA ILE A 249 1.80 -12.26 9.78
C ILE A 249 3.04 -13.11 10.04
N PHE A 250 4.14 -12.87 9.31
CA PHE A 250 5.39 -13.62 9.46
C PHE A 250 6.08 -13.30 10.80
N GLU A 251 5.83 -12.12 11.36
CA GLU A 251 6.27 -11.74 12.71
C GLU A 251 5.65 -12.62 13.81
N TYR A 252 4.58 -13.38 13.49
CA TYR A 252 3.86 -14.27 14.40
C TYR A 252 3.90 -15.72 13.88
N PRO A 253 5.00 -16.47 14.11
CA PRO A 253 5.19 -17.79 13.51
C PRO A 253 4.08 -18.81 13.81
N HIS A 254 3.41 -18.72 14.96
CA HIS A 254 2.27 -19.59 15.28
C HIS A 254 1.05 -19.29 14.39
N VAL A 255 0.76 -18.03 14.11
CA VAL A 255 -0.32 -17.63 13.20
C VAL A 255 0.05 -17.96 11.75
N ALA A 256 1.27 -17.62 11.31
CA ALA A 256 1.72 -17.89 9.95
C ALA A 256 1.69 -19.38 9.59
N LYS A 257 2.04 -20.27 10.54
CA LYS A 257 1.97 -21.73 10.37
C LYS A 257 0.57 -22.25 10.09
N ASP A 258 -0.48 -21.50 10.45
CA ASP A 258 -1.87 -21.90 10.25
C ASP A 258 -2.55 -21.17 9.09
N VAL A 259 -2.30 -19.87 8.93
CA VAL A 259 -2.88 -19.06 7.84
C VAL A 259 -2.34 -19.49 6.47
N LEU A 260 -1.04 -19.74 6.36
CA LEU A 260 -0.44 -20.09 5.08
C LEU A 260 -1.02 -21.42 4.52
N PRO A 261 -1.01 -22.54 5.26
CA PRO A 261 -1.65 -23.76 4.78
C PRO A 261 -3.15 -23.60 4.46
N LEU A 262 -3.86 -22.74 5.19
CA LEU A 262 -5.26 -22.44 4.91
C LEU A 262 -5.44 -21.82 3.51
N LEU A 263 -4.68 -20.78 3.17
CA LEU A 263 -4.73 -20.14 1.84
C LEU A 263 -4.41 -21.14 0.72
N ARG A 264 -3.44 -22.02 0.96
CA ARG A 264 -3.12 -23.12 0.03
C ARG A 264 -4.27 -24.10 -0.12
N SER A 265 -4.92 -24.48 0.98
CA SER A 265 -6.03 -25.43 0.95
C SER A 265 -7.18 -24.91 0.09
N TRP A 266 -7.51 -23.62 0.16
CA TRP A 266 -8.55 -23.02 -0.69
C TRP A 266 -8.21 -23.07 -2.18
N TYR A 267 -6.94 -22.85 -2.54
CA TYR A 267 -6.45 -23.04 -3.91
C TYR A 267 -6.59 -24.50 -4.37
N GLU A 268 -6.20 -25.47 -3.54
CA GLU A 268 -6.30 -26.90 -3.88
C GLU A 268 -7.77 -27.36 -3.95
N GLU A 269 -8.63 -26.87 -3.07
CA GLU A 269 -10.07 -27.15 -3.08
C GLU A 269 -10.75 -26.67 -4.37
N SER A 270 -10.28 -25.59 -5.00
CA SER A 270 -10.78 -25.13 -6.30
C SER A 270 -10.65 -26.18 -7.42
N LYS A 271 -9.72 -27.13 -7.27
CA LYS A 271 -9.53 -28.22 -8.23
C LYS A 271 -10.58 -29.32 -8.09
N ARG A 272 -11.21 -29.43 -6.93
CA ARG A 272 -12.16 -30.49 -6.57
C ARG A 272 -13.60 -30.01 -6.45
N VAL A 273 -13.81 -28.85 -5.84
CA VAL A 273 -15.11 -28.33 -5.48
C VAL A 273 -15.42 -27.08 -6.34
N PRO A 274 -16.47 -27.11 -7.18
CA PRO A 274 -16.74 -26.04 -8.14
C PRO A 274 -16.90 -24.64 -7.53
N ILE A 275 -17.47 -24.50 -6.33
CA ILE A 275 -17.68 -23.19 -5.71
C ILE A 275 -16.37 -22.44 -5.42
N TRP A 276 -15.30 -23.16 -5.07
CA TRP A 276 -13.99 -22.57 -4.82
C TRP A 276 -13.32 -22.06 -6.09
N ARG A 277 -13.81 -22.49 -7.27
CA ARG A 277 -13.42 -21.88 -8.55
C ARG A 277 -13.95 -20.46 -8.72
N ASN A 278 -14.74 -19.92 -7.81
CA ASN A 278 -15.13 -18.51 -7.80
C ASN A 278 -14.15 -17.63 -7.01
N LEU A 279 -13.22 -18.19 -6.24
CA LEU A 279 -12.19 -17.43 -5.54
C LEU A 279 -10.92 -17.33 -6.40
N ARG A 280 -10.32 -16.14 -6.49
CA ARG A 280 -8.96 -15.89 -7.00
C ARG A 280 -8.17 -15.26 -5.87
N LEU A 281 -7.00 -15.79 -5.58
CA LEU A 281 -6.14 -15.30 -4.52
C LEU A 281 -4.93 -14.59 -5.13
N ILE A 282 -4.64 -13.39 -4.65
CA ILE A 282 -3.36 -12.72 -4.91
C ILE A 282 -2.71 -12.43 -3.57
N ILE A 283 -1.50 -12.95 -3.39
CA ILE A 283 -0.71 -12.77 -2.18
C ILE A 283 0.50 -11.93 -2.53
N ALA A 284 0.62 -10.75 -1.91
CA ALA A 284 1.84 -9.96 -1.98
C ALA A 284 2.56 -9.95 -0.64
N HIS A 285 3.88 -10.16 -0.68
CA HIS A 285 4.71 -10.07 0.52
C HIS A 285 6.08 -9.49 0.21
N SER A 286 6.62 -8.78 1.20
CA SER A 286 8.02 -8.41 1.25
C SER A 286 8.90 -9.64 1.49
N THR A 287 10.02 -9.73 0.77
CA THR A 287 11.03 -10.77 1.02
C THR A 287 11.90 -10.46 2.23
N GLU A 288 11.86 -9.23 2.76
CA GLU A 288 12.75 -8.76 3.84
C GLU A 288 12.51 -9.49 5.18
N VAL A 289 11.29 -9.95 5.45
CA VAL A 289 10.93 -10.62 6.69
C VAL A 289 11.11 -12.13 6.53
N TYR A 290 12.17 -12.67 7.12
CA TYR A 290 12.49 -14.09 7.05
C TYR A 290 11.71 -14.90 8.09
N VAL A 291 10.96 -15.90 7.63
CA VAL A 291 10.45 -16.97 8.51
C VAL A 291 10.87 -18.32 7.93
N PRO A 292 11.53 -19.19 8.73
CA PRO A 292 11.76 -20.57 8.36
C PRO A 292 10.41 -21.31 8.33
N LEU A 293 9.72 -21.23 7.21
CA LEU A 293 8.46 -21.94 6.96
C LEU A 293 8.74 -23.34 6.46
N LYS A 294 7.93 -24.32 6.89
CA LYS A 294 7.96 -25.66 6.30
C LYS A 294 7.53 -25.54 4.84
N LEU A 295 8.50 -25.69 3.93
CA LEU A 295 8.35 -25.50 2.47
C LEU A 295 7.08 -26.18 1.92
N ASN A 296 6.76 -27.38 2.41
CA ASN A 296 5.69 -28.20 1.82
C ASN A 296 4.27 -27.82 2.25
N GLN A 297 4.09 -26.88 3.18
CA GLN A 297 2.77 -26.54 3.74
C GLN A 297 2.31 -25.12 3.39
N SER A 298 3.19 -24.30 2.84
CA SER A 298 2.90 -22.91 2.47
C SER A 298 2.33 -22.82 1.04
N PRO A 299 1.54 -21.78 0.70
CA PRO A 299 1.12 -21.52 -0.67
C PRO A 299 2.32 -21.17 -1.57
N PHE A 300 3.53 -21.02 -1.00
CA PHE A 300 4.73 -20.64 -1.73
C PHE A 300 5.29 -21.67 -2.71
N ASN A 301 4.67 -22.84 -2.82
CA ASN A 301 5.02 -23.87 -3.80
C ASN A 301 3.91 -24.15 -4.82
N VAL A 302 2.80 -23.39 -4.80
CA VAL A 302 1.67 -23.56 -5.71
C VAL A 302 1.29 -22.22 -6.36
N GLY A 303 0.49 -22.28 -7.43
CA GLY A 303 0.08 -21.11 -8.21
C GLY A 303 1.23 -20.43 -8.97
N LEU A 304 0.92 -19.30 -9.61
CA LEU A 304 1.90 -18.48 -10.31
C LEU A 304 2.77 -17.71 -9.30
N ALA A 305 4.09 -17.88 -9.40
CA ALA A 305 5.05 -17.12 -8.62
C ALA A 305 5.70 -16.03 -9.47
N THR A 306 5.55 -14.79 -9.05
CA THR A 306 6.11 -13.61 -9.72
C THR A 306 7.04 -12.88 -8.78
N GLN A 307 8.27 -12.63 -9.21
CA GLN A 307 9.23 -11.80 -8.50
C GLN A 307 9.40 -10.47 -9.22
N LEU A 308 9.19 -9.36 -8.52
CA LEU A 308 9.50 -8.04 -9.10
C LEU A 308 11.00 -7.79 -9.01
N MET A 309 11.58 -7.48 -10.17
CA MET A 309 12.96 -7.07 -10.31
C MET A 309 13.04 -5.54 -10.40
N GLY A 310 14.24 -5.00 -10.18
CA GLY A 310 14.55 -3.61 -10.47
C GLY A 310 14.40 -3.28 -11.95
N PHE A 311 14.25 -1.99 -12.25
CA PHE A 311 14.20 -1.46 -13.60
C PHE A 311 15.48 -1.75 -14.39
N THR A 312 15.31 -2.04 -15.67
CA THR A 312 16.42 -2.04 -16.64
C THR A 312 16.84 -0.61 -16.97
N ALA A 313 18.02 -0.45 -17.56
CA ALA A 313 18.48 0.86 -18.04
C ALA A 313 17.45 1.51 -18.99
N THR A 314 16.85 0.74 -19.89
CA THR A 314 15.81 1.22 -20.80
C THR A 314 14.56 1.72 -20.05
N GLN A 315 14.16 1.02 -18.99
CA GLN A 315 13.03 1.44 -18.15
C GLN A 315 13.35 2.72 -17.35
N VAL A 316 14.58 2.86 -16.83
CA VAL A 316 15.04 4.08 -16.17
C VAL A 316 15.09 5.26 -17.14
N GLN A 317 15.58 5.05 -18.36
CA GLN A 317 15.61 6.06 -19.41
C GLN A 317 14.20 6.52 -19.80
N GLN A 318 13.28 5.57 -20.00
CA GLN A 318 11.87 5.87 -20.24
C GLN A 318 11.29 6.69 -19.09
N LEU A 319 11.57 6.32 -17.84
CA LEU A 319 11.07 7.07 -16.69
C LEU A 319 11.64 8.48 -16.64
N ALA A 320 12.94 8.67 -16.86
CA ALA A 320 13.58 9.98 -16.91
C ALA A 320 12.92 10.91 -17.94
N GLN A 321 12.54 10.38 -19.11
CA GLN A 321 11.79 11.14 -20.13
C GLN A 321 10.43 11.60 -19.60
N ARG A 322 9.72 10.77 -18.82
CA ARG A 322 8.43 11.14 -18.22
C ARG A 322 8.57 12.22 -17.14
N TYR A 323 9.74 12.31 -16.50
CA TYR A 323 10.13 13.42 -15.62
C TYR A 323 10.66 14.65 -16.39
N ASN A 324 10.62 14.65 -17.72
CA ASN A 324 11.13 15.70 -18.62
C ASN A 324 12.66 15.92 -18.54
N LEU A 325 13.44 14.91 -18.16
CA LEU A 325 14.89 14.96 -18.05
C LEU A 325 15.58 14.46 -19.34
N ASN A 326 15.31 15.15 -20.45
CA ASN A 326 15.65 14.67 -21.80
C ASN A 326 17.09 14.93 -22.25
N CYS A 327 17.74 16.00 -21.77
CA CYS A 327 18.97 16.50 -22.39
C CYS A 327 20.22 15.62 -22.19
N ASP A 328 20.23 14.69 -21.22
CA ASP A 328 21.38 13.78 -20.96
C ASP A 328 20.91 12.40 -20.49
N SER A 329 19.79 11.90 -21.01
CA SER A 329 19.08 10.74 -20.45
C SER A 329 19.93 9.46 -20.34
N GLU A 330 20.89 9.24 -21.25
CA GLU A 330 21.73 8.04 -21.24
C GLU A 330 22.80 8.09 -20.15
N GLU A 331 23.56 9.19 -20.04
CA GLU A 331 24.58 9.35 -19.00
C GLU A 331 23.93 9.44 -17.61
N LEU A 332 22.81 10.16 -17.50
CA LEU A 332 21.99 10.17 -16.29
C LEU A 332 21.56 8.75 -15.89
N THR A 333 21.04 7.97 -16.84
CA THR A 333 20.62 6.58 -16.60
C THR A 333 21.81 5.74 -16.13
N LYS A 334 22.96 5.85 -16.79
CA LYS A 334 24.17 5.11 -16.44
C LYS A 334 24.65 5.43 -15.02
N GLN A 335 24.68 6.71 -14.64
CA GLN A 335 25.10 7.13 -13.31
C GLN A 335 24.10 6.71 -12.22
N LEU A 336 22.80 6.84 -12.47
CA LEU A 336 21.77 6.36 -11.53
C LEU A 336 21.82 4.84 -11.38
N MET A 337 21.93 4.09 -12.47
CA MET A 337 22.09 2.63 -12.44
C MET A 337 23.34 2.21 -11.68
N ALA A 338 24.44 2.96 -11.76
CA ALA A 338 25.65 2.67 -11.00
C ALA A 338 25.45 2.87 -9.48
N ILE A 339 24.76 3.93 -9.07
CA ILE A 339 24.56 4.23 -7.64
C ILE A 339 23.40 3.43 -7.04
N VAL A 340 22.20 3.50 -7.61
CA VAL A 340 21.01 2.86 -6.99
C VAL A 340 20.55 1.59 -7.69
N GLY A 341 21.27 1.16 -8.74
CA GLY A 341 20.81 0.06 -9.58
C GLY A 341 19.49 0.41 -10.27
N GLY A 342 18.67 -0.62 -10.47
CA GLY A 342 17.30 -0.46 -10.97
C GLY A 342 16.24 -0.24 -9.88
N HIS A 343 16.60 0.16 -8.67
CA HIS A 343 15.64 0.18 -7.55
C HIS A 343 14.50 1.19 -7.82
N PRO A 344 13.22 0.75 -7.99
CA PRO A 344 12.15 1.63 -8.45
C PRO A 344 11.94 2.88 -7.61
N ALA A 345 11.76 2.76 -6.29
CA ALA A 345 11.55 3.94 -5.45
C ALA A 345 12.76 4.89 -5.45
N LEU A 346 13.99 4.39 -5.31
CA LEU A 346 15.20 5.23 -5.30
C LEU A 346 15.40 5.97 -6.64
N ILE A 347 15.08 5.32 -7.77
CA ILE A 347 15.08 5.97 -9.09
C ILE A 347 14.02 7.07 -9.14
N HIS A 348 12.78 6.79 -8.71
CA HIS A 348 11.73 7.81 -8.65
C HIS A 348 12.11 9.01 -7.79
N THR A 349 12.68 8.78 -6.59
CA THR A 349 13.14 9.85 -5.70
C THR A 349 14.22 10.71 -6.36
N ALA A 350 15.21 10.10 -7.03
CA ALA A 350 16.21 10.87 -7.76
C ALA A 350 15.61 11.71 -8.88
N LEU A 351 14.82 11.10 -9.76
CA LEU A 351 14.21 11.79 -10.89
C LEU A 351 13.26 12.90 -10.45
N TYR A 352 12.55 12.72 -9.33
CA TYR A 352 11.72 13.75 -8.72
C TYR A 352 12.54 14.99 -8.36
N HIS A 353 13.62 14.85 -7.58
CA HIS A 353 14.46 15.98 -7.15
C HIS A 353 15.16 16.67 -8.33
N LEU A 354 15.64 15.88 -9.30
CA LEU A 354 16.26 16.41 -10.51
C LEU A 354 15.25 17.21 -11.34
N SER A 355 14.02 16.72 -11.50
CA SER A 355 12.97 17.42 -12.26
C SER A 355 12.50 18.73 -11.62
N HIS A 356 12.69 18.90 -10.31
CA HIS A 356 12.37 20.11 -9.58
C HIS A 356 13.50 21.16 -9.59
N ASN A 357 14.67 20.80 -10.13
CA ASN A 357 15.91 21.57 -10.04
C ASN A 357 16.34 21.86 -8.59
N ASP A 358 16.00 20.96 -7.66
CA ASP A 358 16.42 21.10 -6.25
C ASP A 358 17.95 20.98 -6.12
N GLN A 359 18.55 20.10 -6.93
CA GLN A 359 19.97 19.77 -6.94
C GLN A 359 20.41 19.29 -8.34
N THR A 360 21.70 19.44 -8.67
CA THR A 360 22.28 18.81 -9.87
C THR A 360 22.51 17.32 -9.65
N LEU A 361 22.64 16.54 -10.74
CA LEU A 361 23.00 15.12 -10.66
C LEU A 361 24.30 14.90 -9.86
N SER A 362 25.32 15.73 -10.10
CA SER A 362 26.58 15.67 -9.34
C SER A 362 26.42 15.89 -7.84
N GLN A 363 25.58 16.85 -7.42
CA GLN A 363 25.31 17.13 -6.00
C GLN A 363 24.51 16.00 -5.34
N LEU A 364 23.52 15.46 -6.06
CA LEU A 364 22.72 14.33 -5.60
C LEU A 364 23.59 13.09 -5.39
N LEU A 365 24.43 12.74 -6.36
CA LEU A 365 25.32 11.57 -6.26
C LEU A 365 26.37 11.76 -5.16
N ALA A 366 26.92 12.96 -4.99
CA ALA A 366 27.90 13.26 -3.93
C ALA A 366 27.31 13.12 -2.51
N SER A 367 26.02 13.42 -2.35
CA SER A 367 25.32 13.33 -1.06
C SER A 367 24.55 12.02 -0.87
N ALA A 368 24.45 11.15 -1.89
CA ALA A 368 23.56 9.98 -1.93
C ALA A 368 23.72 9.03 -0.73
N SER A 369 24.96 8.76 -0.32
CA SER A 369 25.31 7.89 0.81
C SER A 369 25.52 8.64 2.13
N THR A 370 25.10 9.91 2.24
CA THR A 370 25.26 10.71 3.46
C THR A 370 23.98 10.71 4.31
N PRO A 371 24.06 11.03 5.62
CA PRO A 371 22.87 11.18 6.47
C PRO A 371 21.91 12.29 6.02
N THR A 372 22.37 13.23 5.20
CA THR A 372 21.57 14.34 4.64
C THR A 372 21.09 14.06 3.21
N GLY A 373 21.48 12.92 2.63
CA GLY A 373 21.13 12.56 1.27
C GLY A 373 19.67 12.13 1.13
N ILE A 374 19.16 12.18 -0.09
CA ILE A 374 17.76 11.84 -0.43
C ILE A 374 17.39 10.38 -0.11
N TYR A 375 18.39 9.51 0.08
CA TYR A 375 18.21 8.08 0.38
C TYR A 375 18.36 7.74 1.87
N HIS A 376 18.50 8.75 2.75
CA HIS A 376 18.82 8.54 4.16
C HIS A 376 17.85 7.58 4.88
N HIS A 377 16.54 7.78 4.74
CA HIS A 377 15.54 6.94 5.42
C HIS A 377 15.61 5.47 4.98
N HIS A 378 15.80 5.23 3.70
CA HIS A 378 15.94 3.89 3.14
C HIS A 378 17.19 3.19 3.71
N LEU A 379 18.34 3.89 3.73
CA LEU A 379 19.58 3.37 4.27
C LEU A 379 19.54 3.14 5.79
N GLN A 380 18.90 4.05 6.52
CA GLN A 380 18.72 3.93 7.97
C GLN A 380 17.90 2.71 8.35
N ARG A 381 16.85 2.39 7.58
CA ARG A 381 16.04 1.19 7.78
C ARG A 381 16.90 -0.07 7.64
N HIS A 382 17.66 -0.20 6.55
CA HIS A 382 18.55 -1.34 6.34
C HIS A 382 19.62 -1.44 7.43
N TRP A 383 20.19 -0.31 7.86
CA TRP A 383 21.13 -0.28 8.97
C TRP A 383 20.52 -0.80 10.27
N ALA A 384 19.33 -0.32 10.65
CA ALA A 384 18.63 -0.78 11.85
C ALA A 384 18.36 -2.29 11.81
N THR A 385 17.93 -2.82 10.65
CA THR A 385 17.72 -4.26 10.48
C THR A 385 19.02 -5.05 10.60
N LEU A 386 20.11 -4.63 9.96
CA LEU A 386 21.39 -5.33 10.04
C LEU A 386 21.97 -5.30 11.47
N GLN A 387 21.79 -4.21 12.22
CA GLN A 387 22.21 -4.12 13.62
C GLN A 387 21.51 -5.15 14.53
N GLN A 388 20.27 -5.53 14.20
CA GLN A 388 19.54 -6.58 14.93
C GLN A 388 20.03 -8.00 14.58
N HIS A 389 20.82 -8.16 13.51
CA HIS A 389 21.30 -9.45 13.02
C HIS A 389 22.83 -9.45 12.82
N PRO A 390 23.64 -9.60 13.89
CA PRO A 390 25.10 -9.49 13.82
C PRO A 390 25.77 -10.43 12.80
N ALA A 391 25.25 -11.66 12.63
CA ALA A 391 25.77 -12.60 11.65
C ALA A 391 25.56 -12.10 10.20
N LEU A 392 24.40 -11.50 9.90
CA LEU A 392 24.14 -10.89 8.59
C LEU A 392 25.02 -9.65 8.37
N LEU A 393 25.22 -8.84 9.40
CA LEU A 393 26.10 -7.68 9.33
C LEU A 393 27.55 -8.08 9.03
N GLN A 394 28.06 -9.11 9.71
CA GLN A 394 29.41 -9.63 9.47
C GLN A 394 29.57 -10.20 8.06
N ALA A 395 28.59 -10.99 7.61
CA ALA A 395 28.56 -11.52 6.24
C ALA A 395 28.55 -10.40 5.21
N PHE A 396 27.72 -9.38 5.42
CA PHE A 396 27.65 -8.24 4.50
C PHE A 396 28.95 -7.42 4.50
N HIS A 397 29.59 -7.25 5.66
CA HIS A 397 30.91 -6.63 5.76
C HIS A 397 31.98 -7.38 4.95
N GLN A 398 31.97 -8.71 4.96
CA GLN A 398 32.87 -9.52 4.12
C GLN A 398 32.66 -9.24 2.63
N ILE A 399 31.40 -9.15 2.18
CA ILE A 399 31.06 -8.83 0.77
C ILE A 399 31.49 -7.41 0.41
N LEU A 400 31.30 -6.45 1.31
CA LEU A 400 31.68 -5.04 1.09
C LEU A 400 33.19 -4.87 0.87
N ASN A 401 34.02 -5.67 1.55
CA ASN A 401 35.47 -5.58 1.45
C ASN A 401 36.08 -6.46 0.33
N ALA A 402 35.26 -7.26 -0.35
CA ALA A 402 35.71 -8.08 -1.45
C ALA A 402 35.87 -7.27 -2.74
N SER A 403 36.96 -7.55 -3.48
CA SER A 403 37.23 -6.98 -4.80
C SER A 403 36.33 -7.57 -5.91
N GLY A 404 35.64 -8.68 -5.62
CA GLY A 404 34.81 -9.41 -6.58
C GLY A 404 33.59 -10.04 -5.89
N SER A 405 33.07 -11.09 -6.51
CA SER A 405 32.00 -11.91 -5.95
C SER A 405 32.51 -12.79 -4.80
N VAL A 406 31.61 -13.13 -3.88
CA VAL A 406 31.91 -13.89 -2.66
C VAL A 406 31.01 -15.11 -2.58
N ASP A 407 31.58 -16.27 -2.31
CA ASP A 407 30.79 -17.45 -1.93
C ASP A 407 30.31 -17.29 -0.48
N LEU A 408 29.00 -17.42 -0.26
CA LEU A 408 28.38 -17.21 1.02
C LEU A 408 27.34 -18.29 1.28
N GLU A 409 27.33 -18.81 2.51
CA GLU A 409 26.38 -19.84 2.91
C GLU A 409 24.91 -19.39 2.66
N PRO A 410 24.03 -20.29 2.16
CA PRO A 410 22.66 -19.93 1.78
C PRO A 410 21.82 -19.29 2.91
N ASN A 411 22.06 -19.67 4.16
CA ASN A 411 21.42 -19.10 5.36
C ASN A 411 21.74 -17.61 5.57
N LEU A 412 22.86 -17.11 5.05
CA LEU A 412 23.29 -15.71 5.13
C LEU A 412 23.02 -14.97 3.81
N ALA A 413 23.26 -15.63 2.67
CA ALA A 413 23.04 -15.07 1.35
C ALA A 413 21.55 -14.80 1.08
N TYR A 414 20.67 -15.73 1.45
CA TYR A 414 19.24 -15.58 1.16
C TYR A 414 18.61 -14.38 1.87
N PRO A 415 18.79 -14.15 3.19
CA PRO A 415 18.25 -12.95 3.85
C PRO A 415 18.79 -11.65 3.26
N LEU A 416 20.10 -11.55 3.01
CA LEU A 416 20.69 -10.34 2.42
C LEU A 416 20.16 -10.04 1.01
N ASN A 417 20.01 -11.08 0.18
CA ASN A 417 19.41 -10.96 -1.15
C ASN A 417 17.92 -10.59 -1.06
N SER A 418 17.22 -11.14 -0.06
CA SER A 418 15.81 -10.86 0.18
C SER A 418 15.56 -9.44 0.72
N MET A 419 16.58 -8.83 1.33
CA MET A 419 16.65 -7.40 1.64
C MET A 419 17.00 -6.53 0.42
N GLY A 420 17.37 -7.13 -0.71
CA GLY A 420 17.84 -6.41 -1.89
C GLY A 420 19.24 -5.81 -1.75
N LEU A 421 20.00 -6.12 -0.69
CA LEU A 421 21.34 -5.58 -0.43
C LEU A 421 22.43 -6.23 -1.30
N ILE A 422 22.18 -7.46 -1.75
CA ILE A 422 23.06 -8.23 -2.62
C ILE A 422 22.27 -8.82 -3.78
N THR A 423 22.99 -9.24 -4.82
CA THR A 423 22.46 -10.04 -5.93
C THR A 423 23.42 -11.19 -6.23
N TYR A 424 22.89 -12.25 -6.81
CA TYR A 424 23.68 -13.38 -7.29
C TYR A 424 24.38 -13.07 -8.61
N SER A 425 25.63 -13.52 -8.72
CA SER A 425 26.41 -13.60 -9.96
C SER A 425 26.90 -15.05 -10.10
N GLY A 426 26.14 -15.87 -10.82
CA GLY A 426 26.31 -17.32 -10.76
C GLY A 426 25.95 -17.88 -9.38
N SER A 427 26.86 -18.62 -8.76
CA SER A 427 26.73 -19.15 -7.40
C SER A 427 27.18 -18.19 -6.30
N GLU A 428 27.92 -17.15 -6.66
CA GLU A 428 28.48 -16.19 -5.72
C GLU A 428 27.60 -14.94 -5.63
N VAL A 429 27.89 -14.07 -4.65
CA VAL A 429 27.11 -12.85 -4.40
C VAL A 429 27.95 -11.59 -4.51
N ILE A 430 27.31 -10.49 -4.95
CA ILE A 430 27.88 -9.14 -5.00
C ILE A 430 26.91 -8.14 -4.36
N VAL A 431 27.42 -7.00 -3.91
CA VAL A 431 26.59 -5.86 -3.47
C VAL A 431 25.71 -5.39 -4.64
N SER A 432 24.42 -5.18 -4.40
CA SER A 432 23.45 -4.93 -5.47
C SER A 432 23.58 -3.56 -6.15
N CYS A 433 24.11 -2.56 -5.47
CA CYS A 433 24.35 -1.24 -6.04
C CYS A 433 25.46 -0.45 -5.32
N GLY A 434 25.97 0.61 -5.97
CA GLY A 434 27.00 1.46 -5.40
C GLY A 434 26.57 2.17 -4.12
N LEU A 435 25.30 2.55 -3.97
CA LEU A 435 24.77 3.27 -2.82
C LEU A 435 25.03 2.50 -1.53
N TYR A 436 24.69 1.21 -1.52
CA TYR A 436 24.92 0.34 -0.37
C TYR A 436 26.42 0.16 -0.11
N ARG A 437 27.22 -0.04 -1.16
CA ARG A 437 28.68 -0.18 -1.01
C ARG A 437 29.27 1.02 -0.28
N HIS A 438 29.02 2.24 -0.76
CA HIS A 438 29.58 3.46 -0.16
C HIS A 438 29.05 3.72 1.25
N TYR A 439 27.73 3.59 1.47
CA TYR A 439 27.13 3.87 2.77
C TYR A 439 27.61 2.91 3.86
N PHE A 440 27.54 1.59 3.60
CA PHE A 440 27.84 0.59 4.62
C PHE A 440 29.34 0.40 4.85
N GLN A 441 30.19 0.60 3.83
CA GLN A 441 31.64 0.65 4.06
C GLN A 441 32.01 1.80 5.01
N ALA A 442 31.45 3.00 4.80
CA ALA A 442 31.72 4.15 5.67
C ALA A 442 31.24 3.89 7.11
N LYS A 443 30.06 3.28 7.28
CA LYS A 443 29.49 2.94 8.59
C LYS A 443 30.24 1.85 9.35
N LEU A 444 30.91 0.94 8.65
CA LEU A 444 31.63 -0.19 9.26
C LEU A 444 33.14 0.05 9.40
N SER A 445 33.65 1.12 8.80
CA SER A 445 35.03 1.60 9.00
C SER A 445 35.19 2.52 10.22
N THR A 446 34.07 2.89 10.86
CA THR A 446 33.98 3.68 12.09
C THR A 446 33.58 2.78 13.25
#